data_AF-A0A2T6AZ85-F1
#
_entry.id   AF-A0A2T6AZ85-F1
#
_cell.length_a   1.000
_cell.length_b   1.000
_cell.length_c   1.000
_cell.angle_alpha   90.00
_cell.angle_beta   90.00
_cell.angle_gamma   90.00
#
_symmetry.space_group_name_H-M   'P 1'
#
loop_
_entity.id
_entity.type
_entity.pdbx_description
1 polymer ?
#
loop_
_entity_poly.entity_id
_entity_poly.type
_entity_poly.pdbx_seq_one_letter_code
_entity_poly.pdbx_strand_id
1 'polypeptide(L)'
;MSKEKRRHPEFGARFELACDGNPLVPPQNYGRLSWIVKQFKDRFDTDVTIESVRKWSIGVTYPRPDAMMKLAAILAVDQAWLALGTTSEISEKDAKIRKAEMSGAVNLLAGIIQMSGCHPAFPDNADDRAREESTDLYAIIRGAQYRLHVALGQKEGAAVTFSVPVSAVDNNIVIGVVQEEGFCFRFFEINHDTLAEGKRKDGAVIVRVDDATQMPFREIKSFAERL
;
A
#
# COMPACT_ATOMS: atom_id res chain seq x y z
N MET A 1 -43.39 2.38 -13.23
CA MET A 1 -41.99 2.84 -13.41
C MET A 1 -41.33 1.97 -14.45
N SER A 2 -40.86 2.54 -15.56
CA SER A 2 -40.12 1.79 -16.58
C SER A 2 -38.84 1.21 -15.95
N LYS A 3 -38.61 -0.10 -16.08
CA LYS A 3 -37.35 -0.72 -15.65
C LYS A 3 -36.27 -0.26 -16.64
N GLU A 4 -35.55 0.81 -16.29
CA GLU A 4 -34.35 1.20 -17.04
C GLU A 4 -33.36 0.02 -17.07
N LYS A 5 -32.95 -0.38 -18.27
CA LYS A 5 -32.02 -1.49 -18.48
C LYS A 5 -30.64 -1.11 -17.93
N ARG A 6 -30.19 -1.81 -16.89
CA ARG A 6 -28.83 -1.67 -16.35
C ARG A 6 -27.82 -2.17 -17.39
N ARG A 7 -27.08 -1.25 -18.01
CA ARG A 7 -26.07 -1.58 -19.04
C ARG A 7 -24.73 -1.98 -18.42
N HIS A 8 -24.45 -1.48 -17.21
CA HIS A 8 -23.20 -1.66 -16.48
C HIS A 8 -23.49 -2.02 -15.01
N PRO A 9 -24.19 -3.13 -14.73
CA PRO A 9 -24.59 -3.50 -13.37
C PRO A 9 -23.40 -3.67 -12.41
N GLU A 10 -22.26 -4.14 -12.90
CA GLU A 10 -21.05 -4.33 -12.10
C GLU A 10 -20.42 -2.99 -11.65
N PHE A 11 -20.44 -1.99 -12.52
CA PHE A 11 -19.98 -0.64 -12.16
C PHE A 11 -20.86 -0.03 -11.08
N GLY A 12 -22.19 -0.17 -11.21
CA GLY A 12 -23.11 0.28 -10.16
C GLY A 12 -22.85 -0.39 -8.82
N ALA A 13 -22.58 -1.70 -8.82
CA ALA A 13 -22.22 -2.42 -7.60
C ALA A 13 -20.91 -1.91 -6.97
N ARG A 14 -19.87 -1.64 -7.78
CA ARG A 14 -18.61 -1.04 -7.30
C ARG A 14 -18.80 0.38 -6.79
N PHE A 15 -19.64 1.18 -7.45
CA PHE A 15 -19.97 2.52 -7.02
C PHE A 15 -20.60 2.52 -5.62
N GLU A 16 -21.59 1.66 -5.39
CA GLU A 16 -22.24 1.56 -4.08
C GLU A 16 -21.26 1.05 -3.01
N LEU A 17 -20.44 0.05 -3.36
CA LEU A 17 -19.39 -0.45 -2.47
C LEU A 17 -18.38 0.66 -2.07
N ALA A 18 -17.96 1.49 -3.03
CA ALA A 18 -17.08 2.62 -2.78
C ALA A 18 -17.74 3.69 -1.88
N CYS A 19 -19.04 3.93 -2.06
CA CYS A 19 -19.80 4.83 -1.19
C CYS A 19 -19.90 4.30 0.23
N ASP A 20 -20.09 2.99 0.41
CA ASP A 20 -20.21 2.38 1.74
C ASP A 20 -18.84 2.27 2.45
N GLY A 21 -17.74 2.19 1.70
CA GLY A 21 -16.37 2.16 2.22
C GLY A 21 -15.80 3.52 2.66
N ASN A 22 -16.42 4.62 2.24
CA ASN A 22 -15.91 5.97 2.52
C ASN A 22 -16.69 6.64 3.67
N PRO A 23 -16.05 6.92 4.83
CA PRO A 23 -16.74 7.47 6.01
C PRO A 23 -17.28 8.90 5.81
N LEU A 24 -16.83 9.62 4.78
CA LEU A 24 -17.32 10.96 4.46
C LEU A 24 -18.57 10.95 3.58
N VAL A 25 -18.86 9.82 2.93
CA VAL A 25 -20.04 9.68 2.06
C VAL A 25 -21.28 9.39 2.93
N PRO A 26 -22.38 10.15 2.78
CA PRO A 26 -23.59 9.87 3.53
C PRO A 26 -24.17 8.47 3.26
N PRO A 27 -24.83 7.84 4.25
CA PRO A 27 -25.50 6.56 4.06
C PRO A 27 -26.59 6.61 2.97
N GLN A 28 -26.95 5.43 2.45
CA GLN A 28 -27.97 5.31 1.42
C GLN A 28 -29.29 5.94 1.89
N ASN A 29 -29.92 6.74 1.03
CA ASN A 29 -31.13 7.55 1.30
C ASN A 29 -30.95 8.78 2.19
N TYR A 30 -29.74 9.11 2.66
CA TYR A 30 -29.46 10.31 3.46
C TYR A 30 -28.78 11.41 2.63
N GLY A 31 -29.24 11.63 1.40
CA GLY A 31 -28.70 12.68 0.53
C GLY A 31 -27.36 12.35 -0.14
N ARG A 32 -26.94 11.08 -0.16
CA ARG A 32 -25.71 10.59 -0.81
C ARG A 32 -25.48 11.19 -2.21
N LEU A 33 -26.49 11.14 -3.08
CA LEU A 33 -26.36 11.62 -4.47
C LEU A 33 -26.13 13.14 -4.54
N SER A 34 -26.86 13.91 -3.73
CA SER A 34 -26.70 15.37 -3.64
C SER A 34 -25.34 15.75 -3.06
N TRP A 35 -24.84 14.98 -2.10
CA TRP A 35 -23.50 15.16 -1.55
C TRP A 35 -22.42 14.95 -2.62
N ILE A 36 -22.52 13.88 -3.43
CA ILE A 36 -21.56 13.62 -4.51
C ILE A 36 -21.57 14.77 -5.53
N VAL A 37 -22.75 15.24 -5.95
CA VAL A 37 -22.89 16.40 -6.85
C VAL A 37 -22.21 17.65 -6.26
N LYS A 38 -22.42 17.91 -4.96
CA LYS A 38 -21.75 19.00 -4.26
C LYS A 38 -20.23 18.86 -4.28
N GLN A 39 -19.68 17.66 -4.04
CA GLN A 39 -18.25 17.43 -4.09
C GLN A 39 -17.64 17.68 -5.48
N PHE A 40 -18.35 17.34 -6.56
CA PHE A 40 -17.92 17.67 -7.92
C PHE A 40 -17.77 19.18 -8.14
N LYS A 41 -18.72 19.97 -7.61
CA LYS A 41 -18.67 21.43 -7.71
C LYS A 41 -17.59 22.02 -6.80
N ASP A 42 -17.59 21.66 -5.52
CA ASP A 42 -16.73 22.24 -4.50
C ASP A 42 -15.24 21.93 -4.72
N ARG A 43 -14.90 20.71 -5.17
CA ARG A 43 -13.49 20.27 -5.31
C ARG A 43 -12.92 20.47 -6.71
N PHE A 44 -13.75 20.47 -7.75
CA PHE A 44 -13.28 20.42 -9.14
C PHE A 44 -13.99 21.40 -10.08
N ASP A 45 -14.83 22.29 -9.55
CA ASP A 45 -15.67 23.24 -10.32
C ASP A 45 -16.38 22.58 -11.51
N THR A 46 -16.87 21.35 -11.32
CA THR A 46 -17.49 20.56 -12.38
C THR A 46 -18.97 20.36 -12.07
N ASP A 47 -19.84 20.79 -12.99
CA ASP A 47 -21.28 20.64 -12.82
C ASP A 47 -21.75 19.25 -13.28
N VAL A 48 -22.31 18.48 -12.34
CA VAL A 48 -22.91 17.16 -12.59
C VAL A 48 -24.33 17.15 -12.02
N THR A 49 -25.30 16.58 -12.73
CA THR A 49 -26.68 16.51 -12.25
C THR A 49 -26.89 15.31 -11.31
N ILE A 50 -27.82 15.42 -10.36
CA ILE A 50 -28.22 14.31 -9.48
C ILE A 50 -28.67 13.09 -10.29
N GLU A 51 -29.37 13.30 -11.41
CA GLU A 51 -29.82 12.23 -12.28
C GLU A 51 -28.66 11.49 -12.96
N SER A 52 -27.58 12.20 -13.33
CA SER A 52 -26.36 11.57 -13.85
C SER A 52 -25.73 10.66 -12.81
N VAL A 53 -25.60 11.12 -11.57
CA VAL A 53 -25.04 10.31 -10.47
C VAL A 53 -25.96 9.13 -10.14
N ARG A 54 -27.28 9.32 -10.12
CA ARG A 54 -28.26 8.25 -9.94
C ARG A 54 -28.05 7.15 -10.97
N LYS A 55 -27.92 7.51 -12.25
CA LYS A 55 -27.70 6.56 -13.36
C LYS A 55 -26.35 5.84 -13.26
N TRP A 56 -25.32 6.48 -12.72
CA TRP A 56 -24.04 5.83 -12.42
C TRP A 56 -24.18 4.80 -11.30
N SER A 57 -24.81 5.19 -10.19
CA SER A 57 -24.95 4.33 -9.00
C SER A 57 -25.73 3.04 -9.30
N ILE A 58 -26.76 3.11 -10.15
CA ILE A 58 -27.54 1.94 -10.56
C ILE A 58 -26.98 1.22 -11.81
N GLY A 59 -25.86 1.68 -12.37
CA GLY A 59 -25.23 1.07 -13.54
C GLY A 59 -26.01 1.20 -14.85
N VAL A 60 -26.81 2.26 -15.02
CA VAL A 60 -27.51 2.56 -16.29
C VAL A 60 -26.58 3.24 -17.29
N THR A 61 -25.72 4.14 -16.81
CA THR A 61 -24.71 4.83 -17.61
C THR A 61 -23.35 4.82 -16.92
N TYR A 62 -22.33 5.21 -17.67
CA TYR A 62 -20.95 5.30 -17.22
C TYR A 62 -20.48 6.77 -17.23
N PRO A 63 -19.73 7.26 -16.23
CA PRO A 63 -19.14 8.60 -16.31
C PRO A 63 -18.08 8.65 -17.42
N ARG A 64 -17.92 9.83 -18.05
CA ARG A 64 -16.83 10.08 -19.00
C ARG A 64 -15.48 10.03 -18.29
N PRO A 65 -14.35 9.80 -18.98
CA PRO A 65 -13.03 9.63 -18.34
C PRO A 65 -12.67 10.72 -17.32
N ASP A 66 -12.86 12.00 -17.66
CA ASP A 66 -12.61 13.12 -16.74
C ASP A 66 -13.52 13.07 -15.49
N ALA A 67 -14.81 12.82 -15.68
CA ALA A 67 -15.75 12.66 -14.56
C ALA A 67 -15.47 11.40 -13.74
N MET A 68 -14.96 10.33 -14.35
CA MET A 68 -14.59 9.09 -13.66
C MET A 68 -13.40 9.32 -12.73
N MET A 69 -12.36 10.02 -13.21
CA MET A 69 -11.19 10.37 -12.42
C MET A 69 -11.59 11.21 -11.19
N LYS A 70 -12.42 12.23 -11.39
CA LYS A 70 -12.95 13.08 -10.31
C LYS A 70 -13.82 12.28 -9.33
N LEU A 71 -14.69 11.40 -9.85
CA LEU A 71 -15.52 10.52 -9.02
C LEU A 71 -14.67 9.61 -8.13
N ALA A 72 -13.64 8.99 -8.71
CA ALA A 72 -12.70 8.13 -7.98
C ALA A 72 -12.01 8.92 -6.85
N ALA A 73 -11.58 10.16 -7.12
CA ALA A 73 -10.99 11.04 -6.12
C ALA A 73 -11.98 11.49 -5.01
N ILE A 74 -13.26 11.68 -5.34
CA ILE A 74 -14.32 11.97 -4.35
C ILE A 74 -14.54 10.76 -3.43
N LEU A 75 -14.62 9.58 -4.03
CA LEU A 75 -14.87 8.33 -3.32
C LEU A 75 -13.61 7.77 -2.64
N ALA A 76 -12.44 8.38 -2.86
CA ALA A 76 -11.13 7.95 -2.35
C ALA A 76 -10.77 6.51 -2.75
N VAL A 77 -11.09 6.13 -3.99
CA VAL A 77 -10.76 4.82 -4.57
C VAL A 77 -9.94 4.98 -5.86
N ASP A 78 -9.25 3.93 -6.28
CA ASP A 78 -8.53 3.92 -7.55
C ASP A 78 -9.49 4.01 -8.77
N GLN A 79 -9.09 4.77 -9.78
CA GLN A 79 -9.89 4.98 -10.99
C GLN A 79 -10.06 3.68 -11.79
N ALA A 80 -9.01 2.87 -11.93
CA ALA A 80 -9.06 1.62 -12.69
C ALA A 80 -9.91 0.57 -11.97
N TRP A 81 -9.82 0.50 -10.64
CA TRP A 81 -10.70 -0.35 -9.84
C TRP A 81 -12.16 0.05 -9.97
N LEU A 82 -12.49 1.33 -9.79
CA LEU A 82 -13.86 1.82 -9.89
C LEU A 82 -14.43 1.53 -11.30
N ALA A 83 -13.61 1.80 -12.32
CA ALA A 83 -14.01 1.61 -13.70
C ALA A 83 -14.18 0.13 -14.06
N LEU A 84 -13.11 -0.66 -13.98
CA LEU A 84 -13.01 -1.98 -14.59
C LEU A 84 -13.22 -3.11 -13.59
N GLY A 85 -13.21 -2.83 -12.27
CA GLY A 85 -13.19 -3.85 -11.24
C GLY A 85 -11.89 -4.64 -11.18
N THR A 86 -10.92 -4.28 -12.02
CA THR A 86 -9.54 -4.75 -11.96
C THR A 86 -8.81 -3.82 -11.01
N THR A 87 -8.48 -4.32 -9.83
CA THR A 87 -7.44 -3.75 -8.98
C THR A 87 -6.15 -3.69 -9.79
N SER A 88 -5.49 -2.53 -9.84
CA SER A 88 -4.03 -2.50 -10.02
C SER A 88 -3.44 -3.28 -8.84
N GLU A 89 -3.22 -4.58 -9.01
CA GLU A 89 -2.51 -5.60 -8.22
C GLU A 89 -2.45 -5.56 -6.67
N ILE A 90 -3.18 -4.69 -5.96
CA ILE A 90 -3.20 -4.67 -4.49
C ILE A 90 -4.57 -4.17 -4.01
N SER A 91 -5.44 -5.05 -3.50
CA SER A 91 -6.72 -4.60 -2.90
C SER A 91 -6.48 -3.88 -1.58
N GLU A 92 -7.36 -2.97 -1.14
CA GLU A 92 -7.21 -2.28 0.15
C GLU A 92 -7.22 -3.22 1.36
N LYS A 93 -7.89 -4.38 1.24
CA LYS A 93 -7.83 -5.44 2.24
C LYS A 93 -6.44 -6.07 2.26
N ASP A 94 -5.85 -6.29 1.10
CA ASP A 94 -4.46 -6.74 0.97
C ASP A 94 -3.47 -5.63 1.37
N ALA A 95 -3.77 -4.36 1.14
CA ALA A 95 -2.94 -3.23 1.58
C ALA A 95 -2.99 -3.06 3.09
N LYS A 96 -4.15 -3.31 3.73
CA LYS A 96 -4.32 -3.30 5.18
C LYS A 96 -3.68 -4.54 5.82
N ILE A 97 -3.84 -5.71 5.22
CA ILE A 97 -3.13 -6.93 5.61
C ILE A 97 -1.63 -6.74 5.44
N ARG A 98 -1.15 -6.27 4.29
CA ARG A 98 0.26 -5.93 4.03
C ARG A 98 0.78 -4.87 4.98
N LYS A 99 0.01 -3.83 5.32
CA LYS A 99 0.42 -2.82 6.31
C LYS A 99 0.50 -3.43 7.72
N ALA A 100 -0.41 -4.32 8.08
CA ALA A 100 -0.37 -5.05 9.34
C ALA A 100 0.79 -6.08 9.38
N GLU A 101 1.08 -6.73 8.26
CA GLU A 101 2.19 -7.69 8.09
C GLU A 101 3.55 -6.98 8.05
N MET A 102 3.66 -5.84 7.36
CA MET A 102 4.84 -4.97 7.42
C MET A 102 5.04 -4.48 8.86
N SER A 103 3.97 -4.04 9.54
CA SER A 103 4.04 -3.74 10.98
C SER A 103 4.49 -4.95 11.81
N GLY A 104 4.04 -6.16 11.48
CA GLY A 104 4.49 -7.40 12.12
C GLY A 104 5.98 -7.69 11.91
N ALA A 105 6.48 -7.56 10.68
CA ALA A 105 7.89 -7.77 10.34
C ALA A 105 8.80 -6.73 11.02
N VAL A 106 8.38 -5.46 11.06
CA VAL A 106 9.10 -4.39 11.76
C VAL A 106 9.14 -4.69 13.27
N ASN A 107 8.02 -5.07 13.87
CA ASN A 107 7.95 -5.42 15.30
C ASN A 107 8.80 -6.65 15.64
N LEU A 108 8.81 -7.67 14.77
CA LEU A 108 9.66 -8.85 14.92
C LEU A 108 11.15 -8.46 14.89
N LEU A 109 11.56 -7.67 13.90
CA LEU A 109 12.93 -7.18 13.78
C LEU A 109 13.32 -6.36 15.01
N ALA A 110 12.47 -5.43 15.46
CA ALA A 110 12.68 -4.64 16.66
C ALA A 110 12.86 -5.53 17.90
N GLY A 111 12.01 -6.55 18.07
CA GLY A 111 12.14 -7.52 19.16
C GLY A 111 13.47 -8.28 19.12
N ILE A 112 13.92 -8.72 17.96
CA ILE A 112 15.21 -9.42 17.81
C ILE A 112 16.39 -8.49 18.10
N ILE A 113 16.35 -7.25 17.61
CA ILE A 113 17.36 -6.21 17.93
C ILE A 113 17.40 -5.99 19.45
N GLN A 114 16.25 -5.86 20.10
CA GLN A 114 16.17 -5.67 21.55
C GLN A 114 16.68 -6.89 22.33
N MET A 115 16.31 -8.11 21.93
CA MET A 115 16.81 -9.35 22.53
C MET A 115 18.32 -9.54 22.34
N SER A 116 18.89 -8.91 21.30
CA SER A 116 20.33 -8.85 21.07
C SER A 116 21.05 -7.78 21.90
N GLY A 117 20.35 -7.11 22.83
CA GLY A 117 20.91 -6.06 23.69
C GLY A 117 21.07 -4.70 23.00
N CYS A 118 20.46 -4.51 21.83
CA CYS A 118 20.46 -3.23 21.11
C CYS A 118 19.17 -2.43 21.40
N HIS A 119 19.13 -1.17 20.97
CA HIS A 119 18.02 -0.27 21.30
C HIS A 119 17.23 0.12 20.04
N PRO A 120 16.11 -0.56 19.74
CA PRO A 120 15.21 -0.13 18.68
C PRO A 120 14.32 1.04 19.14
N ALA A 121 13.95 1.92 18.22
CA ALA A 121 12.99 2.99 18.44
C ALA A 121 12.15 3.19 17.17
N PHE A 122 10.83 3.27 17.33
CA PHE A 122 9.93 3.56 16.23
C PHE A 122 9.86 5.06 15.99
N PRO A 123 9.78 5.53 14.73
CA PRO A 123 9.50 6.92 14.45
C PRO A 123 8.16 7.36 15.03
N ASP A 124 8.12 8.59 15.54
CA ASP A 124 6.89 9.21 16.01
C ASP A 124 6.06 9.71 14.82
N ASN A 125 4.75 9.90 15.02
CA ASN A 125 3.86 10.45 13.97
C ASN A 125 4.27 11.86 13.50
N ALA A 126 5.06 12.59 14.30
CA ALA A 126 5.59 13.92 13.98
C ALA A 126 6.98 13.87 13.30
N ASP A 127 7.54 12.69 13.08
CA ASP A 127 8.84 12.53 12.42
C ASP A 127 8.66 12.62 10.90
N ASP A 128 8.67 13.86 10.39
CA ASP A 128 8.52 14.13 8.97
C ASP A 128 9.66 13.50 8.16
N ARG A 129 10.87 13.41 8.73
CA ARG A 129 12.01 12.80 8.06
C ARG A 129 11.80 11.30 7.87
N ALA A 130 11.36 10.58 8.90
CA ALA A 130 11.04 9.17 8.77
C ALA A 130 9.96 8.92 7.72
N ARG A 131 8.97 9.82 7.63
CA ARG A 131 7.91 9.75 6.61
C ARG A 131 8.45 9.96 5.19
N GLU A 132 9.28 10.98 5.00
CA GLU A 132 9.89 11.32 3.71
C GLU A 132 10.87 10.25 3.23
N GLU A 133 11.69 9.72 4.15
CA GLU A 133 12.71 8.70 3.87
C GLU A 133 12.16 7.27 4.01
N SER A 134 10.89 7.11 4.35
CA SER A 134 10.26 5.79 4.58
C SER A 134 11.03 4.91 5.58
N THR A 135 11.56 5.52 6.64
CA THR A 135 12.18 4.80 7.76
C THR A 135 11.10 4.14 8.61
N ASP A 136 11.21 2.84 8.84
CA ASP A 136 10.28 2.10 9.70
C ASP A 136 10.79 1.98 11.14
N LEU A 137 12.12 1.93 11.30
CA LEU A 137 12.76 1.64 12.57
C LEU A 137 14.11 2.35 12.67
N TYR A 138 14.34 3.03 13.79
CA TYR A 138 15.67 3.44 14.22
C TYR A 138 16.25 2.36 15.13
N ALA A 139 17.57 2.13 15.05
CA ALA A 139 18.23 1.22 15.97
C ALA A 139 19.61 1.75 16.37
N ILE A 140 19.95 1.65 17.65
CA ILE A 140 21.33 1.83 18.13
C ILE A 140 21.96 0.46 18.28
N ILE A 141 22.90 0.15 17.38
CA ILE A 141 23.65 -1.11 17.36
C ILE A 141 25.13 -0.77 17.59
N ARG A 142 25.68 -1.27 18.70
CA ARG A 142 27.07 -0.97 19.14
C ARG A 142 27.42 0.53 19.16
N GLY A 143 26.47 1.36 19.62
CA GLY A 143 26.67 2.81 19.77
C GLY A 143 26.56 3.63 18.48
N ALA A 144 26.31 2.99 17.33
CA ALA A 144 25.99 3.68 16.09
C ALA A 144 24.48 3.65 15.85
N GLN A 145 23.91 4.77 15.42
CA GLN A 145 22.50 4.87 15.04
C GLN A 145 22.31 4.47 13.58
N TYR A 146 21.32 3.62 13.33
CA TYR A 146 20.91 3.14 12.01
C TYR A 146 19.47 3.55 11.74
N ARG A 147 19.21 3.83 10.47
CA ARG A 147 17.88 4.00 9.89
C ARG A 147 17.58 2.75 9.09
N LEU A 148 16.49 2.07 9.42
CA LEU A 148 16.13 0.80 8.82
C LEU A 148 14.77 0.93 8.12
N HIS A 149 14.71 0.42 6.90
CA HIS A 149 13.46 0.13 6.20
C HIS A 149 13.28 -1.38 6.12
N VAL A 150 12.09 -1.88 6.41
CA VAL A 150 11.83 -3.32 6.51
C VAL A 150 10.92 -3.76 5.38
N ALA A 151 11.46 -4.57 4.46
CA ALA A 151 10.73 -5.12 3.34
C ALA A 151 10.34 -6.58 3.60
N LEU A 152 9.04 -6.86 3.71
CA LEU A 152 8.56 -8.24 3.81
C LEU A 152 8.63 -8.91 2.43
N GLY A 153 9.35 -10.03 2.35
CA GLY A 153 9.47 -10.83 1.13
C GLY A 153 8.22 -11.65 0.87
N GLN A 154 7.62 -11.45 -0.30
CA GLN A 154 6.46 -12.21 -0.76
C GLN A 154 6.93 -13.47 -1.50
N LYS A 155 6.60 -14.64 -0.94
CA LYS A 155 6.94 -15.94 -1.55
C LYS A 155 5.91 -16.35 -2.59
N GLU A 156 6.37 -16.68 -3.78
CA GLU A 156 5.60 -17.26 -4.88
C GLU A 156 6.31 -18.52 -5.37
N GLY A 157 5.98 -19.66 -4.77
CA GLY A 157 6.74 -20.89 -4.99
C GLY A 157 8.16 -20.76 -4.45
N ALA A 158 9.16 -20.90 -5.33
CA ALA A 158 10.57 -20.72 -4.99
C ALA A 158 11.02 -19.25 -5.01
N ALA A 159 10.26 -18.37 -5.66
CA ALA A 159 10.65 -16.98 -5.82
C ALA A 159 10.24 -16.14 -4.61
N VAL A 160 11.05 -15.12 -4.31
CA VAL A 160 10.77 -14.10 -3.30
C VAL A 160 10.81 -12.74 -3.98
N THR A 161 9.78 -11.91 -3.71
CA THR A 161 9.73 -10.53 -4.20
C THR A 161 9.71 -9.56 -3.03
N PHE A 162 10.59 -8.57 -3.06
CA PHE A 162 10.61 -7.43 -2.15
C PHE A 162 10.19 -6.17 -2.89
N SER A 163 9.37 -5.34 -2.22
CA SER A 163 8.94 -4.03 -2.74
C SER A 163 9.46 -2.97 -1.79
N VAL A 164 10.38 -2.13 -2.27
CA VAL A 164 11.07 -1.13 -1.46
C VAL A 164 10.73 0.26 -2.01
N PRO A 165 10.15 1.19 -1.22
CA PRO A 165 9.91 2.55 -1.66
C PRO A 165 11.21 3.21 -2.14
N VAL A 166 11.16 3.95 -3.26
CA VAL A 166 12.36 4.64 -3.78
C VAL A 166 12.94 5.61 -2.74
N SER A 167 12.08 6.23 -1.92
CA SER A 167 12.45 7.08 -0.78
C SER A 167 13.32 6.38 0.27
N ALA A 168 13.19 5.05 0.42
CA ALA A 168 13.95 4.30 1.41
C ALA A 168 15.38 3.97 0.97
N VAL A 169 15.65 3.91 -0.34
CA VAL A 169 16.87 3.31 -0.92
C VAL A 169 18.14 4.04 -0.51
N ASP A 170 18.14 5.37 -0.52
CA ASP A 170 19.38 6.16 -0.34
C ASP A 170 19.72 6.42 1.14
N ASN A 171 18.73 6.32 2.02
CA ASN A 171 18.82 6.83 3.39
C ASN A 171 18.71 5.76 4.47
N ASN A 172 18.31 4.53 4.11
CA ASN A 172 18.09 3.44 5.05
C ASN A 172 18.95 2.23 4.67
N ILE A 173 19.29 1.44 5.68
CA ILE A 173 19.62 0.04 5.45
C ILE A 173 18.31 -0.71 5.23
N VAL A 174 18.18 -1.37 4.09
CA VAL A 174 16.98 -2.12 3.74
C VAL A 174 17.12 -3.55 4.23
N ILE A 175 16.23 -3.96 5.13
CA ILE A 175 16.19 -5.30 5.71
C ILE A 175 15.04 -6.08 5.07
N GLY A 176 15.39 -7.06 4.24
CA GLY A 176 14.46 -8.07 3.75
C GLY A 176 14.12 -9.07 4.86
N VAL A 177 12.83 -9.28 5.13
CA VAL A 177 12.35 -10.30 6.07
C VAL A 177 11.62 -11.37 5.28
N VAL A 178 12.01 -12.63 5.42
CA VAL A 178 11.35 -13.76 4.76
C VAL A 178 10.86 -14.73 5.81
N GLN A 179 9.55 -15.00 5.81
CA GLN A 179 8.97 -16.05 6.62
C GLN A 179 9.21 -17.40 5.92
N GLU A 180 9.85 -18.32 6.64
CA GLU A 180 10.00 -19.70 6.24
C GLU A 180 8.87 -20.56 6.84
N GLU A 181 8.91 -21.87 6.63
CA GLU A 181 7.90 -22.76 7.20
C GLU A 181 7.86 -22.65 8.74
N GLY A 182 6.64 -22.55 9.28
CA GLY A 182 6.40 -22.41 10.72
C GLY A 182 6.69 -21.01 11.27
N PHE A 183 7.43 -20.96 12.38
CA PHE A 183 7.80 -19.73 13.11
C PHE A 183 9.25 -19.30 12.85
N CYS A 184 9.80 -19.69 11.70
CA CYS A 184 11.16 -19.38 11.30
C CYS A 184 11.18 -18.15 10.38
N PHE A 185 12.08 -17.21 10.67
CA PHE A 185 12.25 -15.99 9.88
C PHE A 185 13.73 -15.81 9.55
N ARG A 186 14.01 -15.38 8.32
CA ARG A 186 15.35 -15.03 7.87
C ARG A 186 15.41 -13.55 7.52
N PHE A 187 16.53 -12.92 7.85
CA PHE A 187 16.77 -11.49 7.68
C PHE A 187 17.92 -11.29 6.71
N PHE A 188 17.74 -10.39 5.76
CA PHE A 188 18.72 -10.12 4.71
C PHE A 188 18.95 -8.63 4.59
N GLU A 189 20.21 -8.23 4.45
CA GLU A 189 20.54 -6.88 4.01
C GLU A 189 20.43 -6.80 2.49
N ILE A 190 19.45 -6.05 1.99
CA ILE A 190 19.30 -5.78 0.56
C ILE A 190 20.22 -4.59 0.24
N ASN A 191 21.36 -4.88 -0.35
CA ASN A 191 22.38 -3.85 -0.61
C ASN A 191 21.95 -2.87 -1.71
N HIS A 192 22.63 -1.73 -1.73
CA HIS A 192 22.34 -0.65 -2.68
C HIS A 192 22.50 -1.08 -4.15
N ASP A 193 23.50 -1.91 -4.46
CA ASP A 193 23.75 -2.40 -5.83
C ASP A 193 22.56 -3.22 -6.34
N THR A 194 22.00 -4.10 -5.51
CA THR A 194 20.79 -4.87 -5.83
C THR A 194 19.60 -3.93 -6.08
N LEU A 195 19.42 -2.93 -5.23
CA LEU A 195 18.32 -1.96 -5.37
C LEU A 195 18.48 -1.11 -6.63
N ALA A 196 19.71 -0.79 -7.04
CA ALA A 196 19.98 -0.06 -8.25
C ALA A 196 19.62 -0.87 -9.51
N GLU A 197 19.81 -2.19 -9.48
CA GLU A 197 19.46 -3.12 -10.56
C GLU A 197 17.98 -3.53 -10.56
N GLY A 198 17.25 -3.26 -9.47
CA GLY A 198 15.84 -3.60 -9.32
C GLY A 198 14.91 -2.88 -10.30
N LYS A 199 13.76 -3.50 -10.59
CA LYS A 199 12.77 -2.93 -11.52
C LYS A 199 11.96 -1.85 -10.81
N ARG A 200 12.00 -0.61 -11.32
CA ARG A 200 11.17 0.48 -10.80
C ARG A 200 9.72 0.32 -11.27
N LYS A 201 8.77 0.29 -10.33
CA LYS A 201 7.32 0.21 -10.59
C LYS A 201 6.59 0.96 -9.47
N ASP A 202 5.68 1.87 -9.83
CA ASP A 202 4.75 2.55 -8.90
C ASP A 202 5.42 3.22 -7.68
N GLY A 203 6.58 3.87 -7.88
CA GLY A 203 7.30 4.56 -6.80
C GLY A 203 8.10 3.63 -5.87
N ALA A 204 8.18 2.34 -6.21
CA ALA A 204 9.00 1.34 -5.54
C ALA A 204 10.03 0.73 -6.48
N VAL A 205 11.10 0.20 -5.89
CA VAL A 205 12.05 -0.73 -6.49
C VAL A 205 11.58 -2.14 -6.13
N ILE A 206 11.31 -2.93 -7.16
CA ILE A 206 10.94 -4.33 -7.04
C ILE A 206 12.18 -5.18 -7.25
N VAL A 207 12.54 -5.94 -6.22
CA VAL A 207 13.64 -6.88 -6.23
C VAL A 207 13.05 -8.28 -6.19
N ARG A 208 13.26 -9.05 -7.25
CA ARG A 208 12.81 -10.45 -7.33
C ARG A 208 14.01 -11.38 -7.33
N VAL A 209 13.97 -12.38 -6.46
CA VAL A 209 14.91 -13.49 -6.40
C VAL A 209 14.14 -14.74 -6.79
N ASP A 210 14.54 -15.41 -7.87
CA ASP A 210 13.77 -16.55 -8.40
C ASP A 210 13.90 -17.83 -7.56
N ASP A 211 14.96 -17.94 -6.75
CA ASP A 211 15.19 -19.03 -5.81
C ASP A 211 15.60 -18.52 -4.42
N ALA A 212 14.69 -18.63 -3.45
CA ALA A 212 14.88 -18.24 -2.06
C ALA A 212 16.08 -18.94 -1.37
N THR A 213 16.47 -20.12 -1.87
CA THR A 213 17.62 -20.86 -1.34
C THR A 213 18.95 -20.24 -1.79
N GLN A 214 18.93 -19.48 -2.88
CA GLN A 214 20.08 -18.78 -3.45
C GLN A 214 19.95 -17.27 -3.28
N MET A 215 19.53 -16.82 -2.10
CA MET A 215 19.42 -15.40 -1.81
C MET A 215 20.80 -14.73 -1.98
N PRO A 216 20.97 -13.77 -2.92
CA PRO A 216 22.26 -13.14 -3.17
C PRO A 216 22.64 -12.10 -2.10
N PHE A 217 21.77 -11.92 -1.11
CA PHE A 217 21.89 -10.93 -0.05
C PHE A 217 22.67 -11.47 1.13
N ARG A 218 23.32 -10.55 1.87
CA ARG A 218 23.96 -10.90 3.13
C ARG A 218 22.89 -11.28 4.15
N GLU A 219 22.90 -12.53 4.61
CA GLU A 219 22.01 -12.98 5.68
C GLU A 219 22.49 -12.45 7.04
N ILE A 220 21.60 -11.78 7.76
CA ILE A 220 21.84 -11.25 9.10
C ILE A 220 21.49 -12.33 10.12
N LYS A 221 22.52 -13.00 10.64
CA LYS A 221 22.37 -14.06 11.64
C LYS A 221 22.43 -13.55 13.08
N SER A 222 22.89 -12.31 13.27
CA SER A 222 23.02 -11.68 14.58
C SER A 222 23.18 -10.18 14.44
N PHE A 223 22.67 -9.43 15.42
CA PHE A 223 23.01 -8.01 15.64
C PHE A 223 24.17 -7.84 16.63
N ALA A 224 24.81 -8.96 17.02
CA ALA A 224 26.06 -8.92 17.75
C ALA A 224 27.15 -8.26 16.93
N GLU A 225 27.10 -8.25 15.60
CA GLU A 225 28.04 -7.56 14.72
C GLU A 225 27.45 -6.26 14.16
N ARG A 226 28.30 -5.40 13.59
CA ARG A 226 27.85 -4.18 12.94
C ARG A 226 27.08 -4.56 11.66
N LEU A 227 25.93 -3.90 11.42
CA LEU A 227 25.25 -3.96 10.12
C LEU A 227 26.15 -3.30 9.07
#